data_AF-A0A135LU05-F1
#
_entry.id   AF-A0A135LU05-F1
#
_cell.length_a   1.000
_cell.length_b   1.000
_cell.length_c   1.000
_cell.angle_alpha   90.00
_cell.angle_beta   90.00
_cell.angle_gamma   90.00
#
_symmetry.space_group_name_H-M   'P 1'
#
loop_
_entity.id
_entity.type
_entity.pdbx_description
1 polymer ?
#
loop_
_entity_poly.entity_id
_entity_poly.type
_entity_poly.pdbx_seq_one_letter_code
_entity_poly.pdbx_strand_id
1 'polypeptide(L)'
;MDQAKEEPKSYRDQQRLAALRASIANLEAKHAQLEKDLAALHDLLIDNPDATCNRYVKLLHEYNDIKDVGQGLMGILAEARGVRQVDVEKEFGVAEED
;
A
#
# COMPACT_ATOMS: atom_id res chain seq x y z
N MET A 1 -13.05 56.47 35.56
CA MET A 1 -11.72 55.85 35.38
C MET A 1 -11.89 54.34 35.52
N ASP A 2 -11.59 53.64 34.44
CA ASP A 2 -11.13 52.24 34.34
C ASP A 2 -11.90 51.15 35.11
N GLN A 3 -13.02 50.70 34.55
CA GLN A 3 -13.58 49.37 34.81
C GLN A 3 -13.76 48.65 33.46
N ALA A 4 -12.65 48.26 32.84
CA ALA A 4 -12.67 47.57 31.55
C ALA A 4 -11.45 46.64 31.37
N LYS A 5 -11.08 45.82 32.37
CA LYS A 5 -9.86 44.99 32.25
C LYS A 5 -9.86 43.55 32.79
N GLU A 6 -10.97 42.99 33.28
CA GLU A 6 -10.95 41.61 33.83
C GLU A 6 -11.74 40.53 33.07
N GLU A 7 -12.07 40.72 31.80
CA GLU A 7 -12.50 39.59 30.94
C GLU A 7 -11.67 39.52 29.66
N PRO A 8 -10.65 38.64 29.57
CA PRO A 8 -10.42 37.96 28.27
C PRO A 8 -9.68 36.60 28.29
N LYS A 9 -9.48 35.93 29.44
CA LYS A 9 -8.79 34.61 29.47
C LYS A 9 -9.75 33.44 29.67
N SER A 10 -10.55 33.44 30.74
CA SER A 10 -11.45 32.34 31.10
C SER A 10 -12.44 31.96 29.98
N TYR A 11 -13.08 32.94 29.33
CA TYR A 11 -14.04 32.68 28.24
C TYR A 11 -13.37 32.12 26.96
N ARG A 12 -12.19 32.63 26.59
CA ARG A 12 -11.41 32.09 25.46
C ARG A 12 -10.89 30.69 25.73
N ASP A 13 -10.54 30.41 26.99
CA ASP A 13 -10.11 29.09 27.42
C ASP A 13 -11.29 28.12 27.41
N GLN A 14 -12.49 28.55 27.85
CA GLN A 14 -13.72 27.77 27.74
C GLN A 14 -14.12 27.49 26.28
N GLN A 15 -14.03 28.49 25.39
CA GLN A 15 -14.29 28.29 23.96
C GLN A 15 -13.29 27.32 23.33
N ARG A 16 -12.00 27.43 23.66
CA ARG A 16 -10.98 26.46 23.23
C ARG A 16 -11.27 25.08 23.78
N LEU A 17 -11.67 24.95 25.05
CA LEU A 17 -12.00 23.67 25.66
C LEU A 17 -13.21 23.03 24.98
N ALA A 18 -14.24 23.82 24.64
CA ALA A 18 -15.40 23.36 23.91
C ALA A 18 -15.05 22.92 22.48
N ALA A 19 -14.22 23.70 21.78
CA ALA A 19 -13.74 23.34 20.45
C ALA A 19 -12.88 22.06 20.47
N LEU A 20 -12.00 21.91 21.46
CA LEU A 20 -11.20 20.69 21.63
C LEU A 20 -12.09 19.49 21.92
N ARG A 21 -13.09 19.62 22.81
CA ARG A 21 -14.05 18.54 23.10
C ARG A 21 -14.85 18.14 21.86
N ALA A 22 -15.30 19.11 21.06
CA ALA A 22 -15.99 18.84 19.80
C ALA A 22 -15.07 18.13 18.79
N SER A 23 -13.79 18.52 18.73
CA SER A 23 -12.78 17.86 17.89
C SER A 23 -12.52 16.42 18.34
N ILE A 24 -12.38 16.18 19.64
CA ILE A 24 -12.23 14.85 20.22
C ILE A 24 -13.43 13.97 19.87
N ALA A 25 -14.65 14.46 20.10
CA ALA A 25 -15.87 13.70 19.78
C ALA A 25 -15.96 13.37 18.27
N ASN A 26 -15.55 14.28 17.39
CA ASN A 26 -15.52 14.03 15.95
C ASN A 26 -14.44 12.99 15.58
N LEU A 27 -13.25 13.07 16.20
CA LEU A 27 -12.18 12.10 15.98
C LEU A 27 -12.57 10.70 16.48
N GLU A 28 -13.20 10.60 17.64
CA GLU A 28 -13.73 9.35 18.19
C GLU A 28 -14.80 8.75 17.27
N ALA A 29 -15.73 9.56 16.76
CA ALA A 29 -16.74 9.09 15.80
C ALA A 29 -16.10 8.57 14.49
N LYS A 30 -15.08 9.28 13.97
CA LYS A 30 -14.34 8.83 12.79
C LYS A 30 -13.56 7.54 13.03
N HIS A 31 -12.95 7.40 14.21
CA HIS A 31 -12.24 6.19 14.60
C HIS A 31 -13.18 4.98 14.64
N ALA A 32 -14.32 5.13 15.31
CA ALA A 32 -15.33 4.07 15.40
C ALA A 32 -15.85 3.67 14.01
N GLN A 33 -16.03 4.63 13.10
CA GLN A 33 -16.43 4.32 11.73
C GLN A 33 -15.34 3.57 10.96
N LEU A 34 -14.08 4.01 11.05
CA LEU A 34 -12.94 3.34 10.39
C LEU A 34 -12.72 1.93 10.91
N GLU A 35 -12.85 1.70 12.22
CA GLU A 35 -12.76 0.35 12.80
C GLU A 35 -13.87 -0.56 12.28
N LYS A 36 -15.09 -0.04 12.13
CA LYS A 36 -16.20 -0.79 11.55
C LYS A 36 -15.94 -1.14 10.08
N ASP A 37 -15.44 -0.18 9.30
CA ASP A 37 -15.13 -0.39 7.88
C ASP A 37 -13.98 -1.40 7.72
N LEU A 38 -12.95 -1.34 8.57
CA LEU A 38 -11.86 -2.31 8.59
C LEU A 38 -12.35 -3.72 8.93
N ALA A 39 -13.22 -3.87 9.94
CA ALA A 39 -13.80 -5.16 10.29
C ALA A 39 -14.62 -5.74 9.13
N ALA A 40 -15.47 -4.91 8.49
CA ALA A 40 -16.26 -5.33 7.34
C ALA A 40 -15.39 -5.76 6.15
N LEU A 41 -14.28 -5.07 5.90
CA LEU A 41 -13.33 -5.43 4.84
C LEU A 41 -12.56 -6.71 5.19
N HIS A 42 -12.15 -6.89 6.44
CA HIS A 42 -11.50 -8.11 6.90
C HIS A 42 -12.40 -9.34 6.78
N ASP A 43 -13.72 -9.22 7.04
CA ASP A 43 -14.66 -10.32 6.86
C ASP A 43 -14.83 -10.74 5.39
N LEU A 44 -14.51 -9.85 4.43
CA LEU A 44 -14.52 -10.16 2.99
C LEU A 44 -13.22 -10.84 2.52
N LEU A 45 -12.17 -10.82 3.34
CA LEU A 45 -10.86 -11.36 3.01
C LEU A 45 -10.75 -12.82 3.50
N ILE A 46 -10.28 -13.71 2.62
CA ILE A 46 -10.09 -15.14 2.95
C ILE A 46 -8.89 -15.34 3.89
N ASP A 47 -7.82 -14.58 3.64
CA ASP A 47 -6.55 -14.66 4.35
C ASP A 47 -6.18 -13.29 4.92
N ASN A 48 -5.21 -13.26 5.83
CA ASN A 48 -4.62 -12.02 6.31
C ASN A 48 -4.08 -11.19 5.12
N PRO A 49 -4.53 -9.94 4.92
CA PRO A 49 -4.19 -9.14 3.75
C PRO A 49 -2.69 -8.84 3.68
N ASP A 50 -2.04 -8.56 4.80
CA ASP A 50 -0.60 -8.27 4.83
C ASP A 50 0.22 -9.51 4.46
N ALA A 51 -0.15 -10.67 5.01
CA ALA A 51 0.52 -11.92 4.69
C ALA A 51 0.35 -12.30 3.21
N THR A 52 -0.85 -12.07 2.67
CA THR A 52 -1.18 -12.35 1.27
C THR A 52 -0.39 -11.42 0.34
N CYS A 53 -0.44 -10.11 0.55
CA CYS A 53 0.33 -9.15 -0.24
C CYS A 53 1.83 -9.45 -0.18
N ASN A 54 2.39 -9.71 1.00
CA ASN A 54 3.81 -10.05 1.12
C ASN A 54 4.17 -11.34 0.38
N ARG A 55 3.31 -12.35 0.41
CA ARG A 55 3.52 -13.59 -0.35
C ARG A 55 3.51 -13.33 -1.85
N TYR A 56 2.52 -12.59 -2.35
CA TYR A 56 2.41 -12.24 -3.77
C TYR A 56 3.59 -11.41 -4.25
N VAL A 57 4.00 -10.41 -3.46
CA VAL A 57 5.18 -9.59 -3.77
C VAL A 57 6.41 -10.47 -3.89
N LYS A 58 6.66 -11.38 -2.95
CA LYS A 58 7.82 -12.28 -3.01
C LYS A 58 7.78 -13.18 -4.24
N LEU A 59 6.65 -13.83 -4.51
CA LEU A 59 6.50 -14.70 -5.68
C LEU A 59 6.74 -13.95 -7.00
N LEU A 60 6.26 -12.71 -7.09
CA LEU A 60 6.46 -11.90 -8.30
C LEU A 60 7.94 -11.50 -8.49
N HIS A 61 8.64 -11.17 -7.40
CA HIS A 61 10.08 -10.89 -7.47
C HIS A 61 10.85 -12.15 -7.85
N GLU A 62 10.58 -13.29 -7.20
CA GLU A 62 11.22 -14.57 -7.53
C GLU A 62 10.97 -14.98 -8.99
N TYR A 63 9.75 -14.75 -9.49
CA TYR A 63 9.42 -14.98 -10.90
C TYR A 63 10.25 -14.10 -11.84
N ASN A 64 10.26 -12.79 -11.60
CA ASN A 64 11.01 -11.84 -12.44
C ASN A 64 12.51 -12.15 -12.41
N ASP A 65 13.06 -12.46 -11.24
CA ASP A 65 14.48 -12.80 -11.11
C ASP A 65 14.85 -14.04 -11.96
N ILE A 66 14.01 -15.09 -11.92
CA ILE A 66 14.22 -16.30 -12.74
C ILE A 66 14.06 -15.97 -14.23
N LYS A 67 13.03 -15.20 -14.58
CA LYS A 67 12.76 -14.79 -15.97
C LYS A 67 13.93 -13.99 -16.55
N ASP A 68 14.47 -13.03 -15.81
CA ASP A 68 15.59 -12.18 -16.23
C ASP A 68 16.86 -13.01 -16.45
N VAL A 69 17.16 -13.94 -15.54
CA VAL A 69 18.28 -14.88 -15.71
C VAL A 69 18.07 -15.77 -16.94
N GLY A 70 16.86 -16.30 -17.12
CA GLY A 70 16.50 -17.11 -18.28
C GLY A 70 16.67 -16.36 -19.60
N GLN A 71 16.13 -15.15 -19.70
CA GLN A 71 16.27 -14.28 -20.87
C GLN A 71 17.74 -13.91 -21.15
N GLY A 72 18.52 -13.61 -20.11
CA GLY A 72 19.95 -13.36 -20.25
C GLY A 72 20.72 -14.55 -20.83
N LEU A 73 20.44 -15.77 -20.33
CA LEU A 73 21.06 -16.99 -20.84
C LEU A 73 20.63 -17.29 -22.28
N MET A 74 19.35 -17.09 -22.62
CA MET A 74 18.85 -17.26 -23.98
C MET A 74 19.45 -16.26 -24.96
N GLY A 75 19.67 -15.01 -24.54
CA GLY A 75 20.36 -13.99 -25.34
C GLY A 75 21.80 -14.41 -25.67
N ILE A 76 22.56 -14.88 -24.68
CA ILE A 76 23.93 -15.39 -24.90
C ILE A 76 23.92 -16.62 -25.82
N LEU A 77 22.96 -17.53 -25.64
CA LEU A 77 22.83 -18.72 -26.49
C LEU A 77 22.48 -18.36 -27.94
N ALA A 78 21.60 -17.38 -28.14
CA ALA A 78 21.22 -16.88 -29.46
C ALA A 78 22.42 -16.24 -30.17
N GLU A 79 23.19 -15.41 -29.45
CA GLU A 79 24.43 -14.82 -29.95
C GLU A 79 25.44 -15.89 -30.37
N ALA A 80 25.68 -16.89 -29.51
CA ALA A 80 26.61 -17.99 -29.80
C ALA A 80 26.18 -18.83 -31.01
N ARG A 81 24.87 -18.96 -31.25
CA ARG A 81 24.29 -19.68 -32.41
C ARG A 81 24.15 -18.81 -33.66
N GLY A 82 24.33 -17.49 -33.55
CA GLY A 82 24.09 -16.55 -34.65
C GLY A 82 22.62 -16.46 -35.10
N VAL A 83 21.68 -16.79 -34.20
CA VAL A 83 20.23 -16.73 -34.45
C VAL A 83 19.60 -15.61 -33.61
N ARG A 84 18.34 -15.28 -33.87
CA ARG A 84 17.63 -14.29 -33.04
C ARG A 84 17.17 -14.94 -31.75
N GLN A 85 17.14 -14.15 -30.67
CA GLN A 85 16.69 -14.59 -29.35
C GLN A 85 15.28 -15.19 -29.39
N VAL A 86 14.37 -14.58 -30.15
CA VAL A 86 12.98 -15.08 -30.32
C VAL A 86 12.88 -16.48 -30.93
N ASP A 87 13.89 -16.91 -31.70
CA ASP A 87 13.91 -18.24 -32.30
C ASP A 87 14.39 -19.29 -31.28
N VAL A 88 15.26 -18.88 -30.35
CA VAL A 88 15.69 -19.69 -29.19
C VAL A 88 14.58 -19.79 -28.15
N GLU A 89 13.93 -18.68 -27.81
CA GLU A 89 12.80 -18.67 -26.86
C GLU A 89 11.69 -19.64 -27.30
N LYS A 90 11.35 -19.67 -28.59
CA LYS A 90 10.39 -20.63 -29.17
C LYS A 90 10.85 -22.08 -29.06
N GLU A 91 12.14 -22.37 -29.22
CA GLU A 91 12.70 -23.72 -29.06
C GLU A 91 12.56 -24.21 -27.61
N PHE A 92 12.74 -23.31 -26.64
CA PHE A 92 12.59 -23.60 -25.22
C PHE A 92 11.16 -23.43 -24.69
N GLY A 93 10.20 -23.11 -25.56
CA GLY A 93 8.79 -22.99 -25.22
C GLY A 93 8.43 -21.75 -24.40
N VAL A 94 9.25 -20.70 -24.43
CA VAL A 94 9.00 -19.41 -23.77
C VAL A 94 8.29 -18.49 -24.75
N ALA A 95 7.11 -17.99 -24.39
CA ALA A 95 6.37 -16.98 -25.15
C ALA A 95 6.62 -15.58 -24.59
N GLU A 96 6.48 -14.53 -25.42
CA GLU A 96 6.56 -13.12 -24.97
C GLU A 96 5.48 -12.75 -23.94
N GLU A 97 4.39 -13.53 -23.86
CA GLU A 97 3.27 -13.29 -22.96
C GLU A 97 3.43 -13.95 -21.57
N ASP A 98 4.44 -14.80 -21.38
CA ASP A 98 4.84 -15.38 -20.08
C ASP A 98 5.92 -14.51 -19.44
#